data_AF-A0A1R3WRA2-F1
#
_entry.id   AF-A0A1R3WRA2-F1
#
_cell.length_a   1.000
_cell.length_b   1.000
_cell.length_c   1.000
_cell.angle_alpha   90.00
_cell.angle_beta   90.00
_cell.angle_gamma   90.00
#
_symmetry.space_group_name_H-M   'P 1'
#
loop_
_entity.id
_entity.type
_entity.pdbx_description
1 polymer ?
#
loop_
_entity_poly.entity_id
_entity_poly.type
_entity_poly.pdbx_seq_one_letter_code
_entity_poly.pdbx_strand_id
1 'polypeptide(L)'
;MDENAVDVSASSHASDAVQVVDGVQVASFGDVVARLRADYPDEDPSHIEAIVLREWEAFSAGRPLVVPTAVEEGAREILDQPLV
;
A
#
# COMPACT_ATOMS: atom_id res chain seq x y z
N MET A 1 -33.46 21.91 8.19
CA MET A 1 -32.20 21.18 8.44
C MET A 1 -32.15 20.19 7.32
N ASP A 2 -31.56 20.64 6.21
CA ASP A 2 -31.48 19.85 4.98
C ASP A 2 -30.09 19.24 4.97
N GLU A 3 -30.07 17.96 5.33
CA GLU A 3 -28.90 17.11 5.31
C GLU A 3 -28.47 16.95 3.85
N ASN A 4 -27.48 17.75 3.44
CA ASN A 4 -26.90 17.64 2.12
C ASN A 4 -26.17 16.29 2.05
N ALA A 5 -26.85 15.31 1.48
CA ALA A 5 -26.26 14.08 1.00
C ALA A 5 -25.17 14.46 0.00
N VAL A 6 -23.93 14.51 0.49
CA VAL A 6 -22.75 14.42 -0.36
C VAL A 6 -22.77 13.02 -0.94
N ASP A 7 -23.45 12.91 -2.06
CA ASP A 7 -23.27 11.89 -3.06
C ASP A 7 -21.80 11.93 -3.47
N VAL A 8 -20.98 11.18 -2.73
CA VAL A 8 -19.65 10.80 -3.19
C VAL A 8 -19.90 9.74 -4.26
N SER A 9 -20.38 10.21 -5.41
CA SER A 9 -20.07 9.59 -6.68
C SER A 9 -18.56 9.60 -6.81
N ALA A 10 -17.90 8.61 -6.18
CA ALA A 10 -16.54 8.20 -6.48
C ALA A 10 -16.53 7.55 -7.87
N SER A 11 -16.99 8.29 -8.88
CA SER A 11 -16.80 7.94 -10.27
C SER A 11 -15.41 8.39 -10.65
N SER A 12 -14.43 7.51 -10.45
CA SER A 12 -13.25 7.38 -11.31
C SER A 12 -12.49 6.14 -10.88
N HIS A 13 -12.42 5.18 -11.80
CA HIS A 13 -11.45 4.10 -11.83
C HIS A 13 -10.03 4.61 -11.51
N ALA A 14 -9.65 4.63 -10.22
CA ALA A 14 -8.24 4.61 -9.81
C ALA A 14 -7.62 3.22 -10.01
N SER A 15 -8.30 2.33 -10.73
CA SER A 15 -7.72 1.18 -11.40
C SER A 15 -6.68 1.68 -12.40
N ASP A 16 -5.42 1.82 -11.97
CA ASP A 16 -4.16 1.54 -12.70
C ASP A 16 -2.97 2.39 -12.25
N ALA A 17 -2.94 2.97 -11.05
CA ALA A 17 -1.77 3.72 -10.60
C ALA A 17 -0.62 2.81 -10.14
N VAL A 18 -0.13 1.95 -11.05
CA VAL A 18 1.17 1.31 -10.91
C VAL A 18 2.23 2.40 -11.05
N GLN A 19 2.88 2.74 -9.94
CA GLN A 19 4.02 3.66 -9.94
C GLN A 19 5.32 2.88 -10.15
N VAL A 20 6.40 3.56 -10.52
CA VAL A 20 7.72 2.94 -10.65
C VAL A 20 8.65 3.51 -9.59
N VAL A 21 9.24 2.63 -8.78
CA VAL A 21 10.24 2.96 -7.76
C VAL A 21 11.46 2.09 -8.00
N ASP A 22 12.63 2.69 -8.25
CA ASP A 22 13.87 1.98 -8.57
C ASP A 22 13.72 0.94 -9.71
N GLY A 23 12.92 1.27 -10.72
CA GLY A 23 12.63 0.38 -11.85
C GLY A 23 11.63 -0.76 -11.53
N VAL A 24 11.13 -0.82 -10.30
CA VAL A 24 10.12 -1.77 -9.85
C VAL A 24 8.73 -1.14 -9.95
N GLN A 25 7.80 -1.82 -10.62
CA GLN A 25 6.39 -1.46 -10.66
C GLN A 25 5.74 -1.77 -9.30
N VAL A 26 5.17 -0.76 -8.66
CA VAL A 26 4.54 -0.84 -7.33
C VAL A 26 3.10 -0.34 -7.39
N ALA A 27 2.21 -0.96 -6.62
CA ALA A 27 0.83 -0.53 -6.43
C ALA A 27 0.49 -0.53 -4.94
N SER A 28 -0.59 0.15 -4.55
CA SER A 28 -1.02 0.10 -3.15
C SER A 28 -1.42 -1.33 -2.77
N PHE A 29 -1.18 -1.70 -1.51
CA PHE A 29 -1.57 -3.02 -1.00
C PHE A 29 -3.07 -3.27 -1.16
N GLY A 30 -3.89 -2.25 -0.87
CA GLY A 30 -5.34 -2.31 -1.03
C GLY A 30 -5.76 -2.58 -2.48
N ASP A 31 -5.13 -1.93 -3.46
CA ASP A 31 -5.47 -2.14 -4.87
C ASP A 31 -5.04 -3.52 -5.37
N VAL A 32 -3.92 -4.06 -4.86
CA VAL A 32 -3.50 -5.43 -5.15
C VAL A 32 -4.51 -6.42 -4.59
N VAL A 33 -4.88 -6.28 -3.31
CA VAL A 33 -5.86 -7.16 -2.66
C VAL A 33 -7.23 -7.04 -3.32
N ALA A 34 -7.69 -5.85 -3.67
CA ALA A 34 -8.97 -5.64 -4.34
C ALA A 34 -9.04 -6.33 -5.71
N ARG A 35 -7.97 -6.22 -6.52
CA ARG A 35 -7.88 -6.92 -7.81
C ARG A 35 -7.87 -8.43 -7.63
N LEU A 36 -7.05 -8.95 -6.71
CA LEU A 36 -7.01 -10.39 -6.42
C LEU A 36 -8.34 -10.92 -5.92
N ARG A 37 -9.07 -10.17 -5.09
CA ARG A 37 -10.41 -10.57 -4.64
C ARG A 37 -11.43 -10.61 -5.77
N ALA A 38 -11.29 -9.76 -6.78
CA ALA A 38 -12.13 -9.79 -7.96
C ALA A 38 -11.82 -11.01 -8.85
N ASP A 39 -10.54 -11.36 -8.97
CA ASP A 39 -10.08 -12.50 -9.78
C ASP A 39 -10.30 -13.86 -9.09
N TYR A 40 -10.31 -13.90 -7.75
CA TYR A 40 -10.48 -15.09 -6.91
C TYR A 40 -11.61 -14.90 -5.88
N PRO A 41 -12.90 -14.87 -6.30
CA PRO A 41 -14.02 -14.49 -5.45
C PRO A 41 -14.36 -15.51 -4.34
N ASP A 42 -13.96 -16.77 -4.52
CA ASP A 42 -14.21 -17.85 -3.56
C ASP A 42 -13.13 -17.95 -2.46
N GLU A 43 -12.02 -17.23 -2.61
CA GLU A 43 -10.93 -17.22 -1.65
C GLU A 43 -11.23 -16.28 -0.47
N ASP A 44 -10.79 -16.68 0.72
CA ASP A 44 -10.95 -15.86 1.91
C ASP A 44 -10.07 -14.59 1.81
N PRO A 45 -10.61 -13.39 2.09
CA PRO A 45 -9.84 -12.14 1.99
C PRO A 45 -8.58 -12.11 2.86
N SER A 46 -8.63 -12.68 4.07
CA SER A 46 -7.47 -12.73 4.95
C SER A 46 -6.41 -13.70 4.42
N HIS A 47 -6.83 -14.75 3.71
CA HIS A 47 -5.91 -15.65 3.03
C HIS A 47 -5.18 -14.95 1.88
N ILE A 48 -5.89 -14.16 1.06
CA ILE A 48 -5.28 -13.34 0.00
C ILE A 48 -4.27 -12.36 0.58
N GLU A 49 -4.64 -11.61 1.62
CA GLU A 49 -3.72 -10.67 2.28
C GLU A 49 -2.46 -11.37 2.81
N ALA A 50 -2.61 -12.53 3.45
CA ALA A 50 -1.49 -13.32 3.95
C ALA A 50 -0.54 -13.79 2.85
N ILE A 51 -1.08 -14.19 1.68
CA ILE A 51 -0.26 -14.54 0.51
C ILE A 51 0.50 -13.31 0.02
N VAL A 52 -0.17 -12.17 -0.18
CA VAL A 52 0.48 -10.95 -0.70
C VAL A 52 1.61 -10.51 0.23
N LEU A 53 1.40 -10.51 1.55
CA LEU A 53 2.44 -10.16 2.52
C LEU A 53 3.63 -11.14 2.48
N ARG A 54 3.37 -12.45 2.40
CA ARG A 54 4.42 -13.47 2.30
C ARG A 54 5.26 -13.30 1.02
N GLU A 55 4.60 -13.10 -0.11
CA GLU A 55 5.28 -12.91 -1.40
C GLU A 55 6.06 -11.59 -1.43
N TRP A 56 5.54 -10.53 -0.81
CA TRP A 56 6.26 -9.27 -0.67
C TRP A 56 7.54 -9.43 0.17
N GLU A 57 7.47 -10.10 1.32
CA GLU A 57 8.63 -10.41 2.15
C GLU A 57 9.70 -11.20 1.36
N ALA A 58 9.27 -12.23 0.61
CA ALA A 58 10.16 -13.05 -0.20
C ALA A 58 10.81 -12.25 -1.35
N PHE A 59 10.03 -11.41 -2.04
CA PHE A 59 10.52 -10.58 -3.15
C PHE A 59 11.50 -9.50 -2.67
N SER A 60 11.17 -8.83 -1.56
CA SER A 60 11.92 -7.69 -1.05
C SER A 60 13.12 -8.07 -0.20
N ALA A 61 13.20 -9.32 0.26
CA ALA A 61 14.13 -9.76 1.30
C ALA A 61 14.07 -8.85 2.55
N GLY A 62 12.87 -8.39 2.90
CA GLY A 62 12.60 -7.49 4.03
C GLY A 62 13.02 -6.03 3.81
N ARG A 63 13.47 -5.65 2.60
CA ARG A 63 13.87 -4.27 2.29
C ARG A 63 12.66 -3.43 1.85
N PRO A 64 12.35 -2.30 2.51
CA PRO A 64 11.24 -1.47 2.10
C PRO A 64 11.51 -0.85 0.72
N LEU A 65 10.56 -0.99 -0.21
CA LEU A 65 10.61 -0.32 -1.52
C LEU A 65 10.09 1.12 -1.43
N VAL A 66 9.08 1.36 -0.59
CA VAL A 66 8.51 2.68 -0.34
C VAL A 66 8.56 2.93 1.16
N VAL A 67 9.02 4.11 1.55
CA VAL A 67 9.12 4.54 2.95
C VAL A 67 8.22 5.76 3.13
N PRO A 68 7.25 5.75 4.06
CA PRO A 68 6.48 6.95 4.37
C PRO A 68 7.40 8.07 4.86
N THR A 69 7.17 9.30 4.41
CA THR A 69 8.01 10.46 4.78
C THR A 69 8.08 10.67 6.30
N ALA A 70 7.03 10.34 7.06
CA ALA A 70 7.05 10.39 8.51
C ALA A 70 8.11 9.44 9.13
N VAL A 71 8.38 8.29 8.51
CA VAL A 71 9.44 7.37 8.95
C VAL A 71 10.82 7.96 8.66
N GLU A 72 10.98 8.65 7.52
CA GLU A 72 12.20 9.38 7.19
C GLU A 72 12.48 10.50 8.21
N GLU A 73 11.48 11.30 8.56
CA GLU A 73 11.61 12.34 9.60
C GLU A 73 12.04 11.74 10.93
N GLY A 74 11.37 10.67 11.39
CA GLY A 74 11.74 9.99 12.64
C GLY A 74 13.15 9.39 12.60
N ALA A 75 13.60 8.89 11.45
CA ALA A 75 14.98 8.42 11.28
C ALA A 75 15.98 9.58 11.40
N ARG A 76 15.67 10.75 10.83
CA ARG A 76 16.51 11.95 10.94
C ARG A 76 16.66 12.41 12.38
N GLU A 77 15.57 12.44 13.15
CA GLU A 77 15.59 12.78 14.58
C GLU A 77 16.50 11.89 15.42
N ILE A 78 16.64 10.61 15.05
CA ILE A 78 17.55 9.66 15.72
C ILE A 78 18.99 9.92 15.30
N LEU A 79 19.25 10.12 14.01
CA LEU A 79 20.59 10.29 13.45
C LEU A 79 21.23 11.62 13.85
N ASP A 80 20.44 12.67 14.05
CA ASP A 80 20.92 13.98 14.50
C ASP A 80 21.28 14.01 15.99
N GLN A 81 21.03 12.93 16.74
CA GLN A 81 21.47 12.83 18.14
C GLN A 81 22.99 12.62 18.19
N PRO A 82 23.71 13.39 19.04
CA PRO A 82 25.14 13.20 19.20
C PRO A 82 25.43 11.80 19.76
N LEU A 83 26.35 11.08 19.12
CA LEU A 83 26.87 9.81 19.63
C LEU A 83 27.50 10.06 21.01
N VAL A 84 26.88 9.49 22.05
CA VAL A 84 27.36 9.58 23.45
C VAL A 84 28.53 8.63 23.67
#